data_AF-A0A7R8WJ59-F1
#
_entry.id   AF-A0A7R8WJ59-F1
#
_cell.length_a   1.000
_cell.length_b   1.000
_cell.length_c   1.000
_cell.angle_alpha   90.00
_cell.angle_beta   90.00
_cell.angle_gamma   90.00
#
_symmetry.space_group_name_H-M   'P 1'
#
loop_
_entity.id
_entity.type
_entity.pdbx_description
1 polymer ?
#
loop_
_entity_poly.entity_id
_entity_poly.type
_entity_poly.pdbx_seq_one_letter_code
_entity_poly.pdbx_strand_id
1 'polypeptide(L)'
;MSSTLKVALAQIDLMVGDVDANVSKVIVFAQRARDELQADLVVFPELTLTGYPPEDLLMRRSFLGWVDQGLKQVCAAVQGIDVILGLPLCGDDGLHNGAAVIRDGEVIASYYKHLLPNYSVFDEKRYFTPGHEACVYDCKGTKVGLTLCEDIWQPGPAAASAAAGADILINLNASPYHRKKQVERMMVLDQRVVELGLPIVYVNCVGGQDELVFDGQSMVVASDGLPVLMAPPFEENLSVVTIDAQMKGEAWEPRQGDEELAVFYKALVTGVRDYVNKNGFPGVLLGLSGGIDSALTLAIAVDALGADRVNAVMMPSRYTADMSQDDAAEQARLMGVDYRSIPIKPAFDAFLQMLAPSFEGLPVDSTEENIQARCRGILLMALSNKSGRMVLTTGNKSEMSVGYATLYGDMAGGFAPLKDVSKLMVYALSRYRNTLSPVIPERVITRPPSAELSEDQKDSDSLPEYEVLDPILERFIELDESVDDIIAAGFDAHEEYRQMKKIEAIVKPFKLDDVREALTEVGFSGMTVTEVKGFGRQKGHTELYRGAEYVVDFLPKVKLEIVVDDASVDACLEAIQSAARTGKIGDGKIFVSTVEQAIRIRTGERDNEAV
;
A
#
# COMPACT_ATOMS: atom_id res chain seq x y z
N MET A 1 -40.18 -2.45 31.39
CA MET A 1 -39.13 -1.46 31.15
C MET A 1 -37.98 -2.22 30.51
N SER A 2 -37.43 -1.74 29.40
CA SER A 2 -36.23 -2.35 28.81
C SER A 2 -35.09 -2.25 29.82
N SER A 3 -34.29 -3.30 29.99
CA SER A 3 -33.05 -3.23 30.76
C SER A 3 -32.07 -2.32 30.03
N THR A 4 -31.58 -1.30 30.71
CA THR A 4 -30.55 -0.39 30.18
C THR A 4 -29.17 -0.84 30.66
N LEU A 5 -28.18 -0.75 29.79
CA LEU A 5 -26.81 -1.17 30.05
C LEU A 5 -25.84 -0.03 29.79
N LYS A 6 -24.91 0.25 30.70
CA LYS A 6 -23.89 1.29 30.53
C LYS A 6 -22.58 0.67 30.01
N VAL A 7 -22.27 0.94 28.75
CA VAL A 7 -21.15 0.34 28.01
C VAL A 7 -20.03 1.37 27.84
N ALA A 8 -18.84 1.04 28.35
CA ALA A 8 -17.63 1.80 28.08
C ALA A 8 -16.88 1.24 26.85
N LEU A 9 -16.47 2.12 25.95
CA LEU A 9 -15.72 1.82 24.74
C LEU A 9 -14.27 2.26 24.95
N ALA A 10 -13.35 1.30 25.10
CA ALA A 10 -11.93 1.58 25.28
C ALA A 10 -11.22 1.63 23.91
N GLN A 11 -11.17 2.81 23.31
CA GLN A 11 -10.36 3.05 22.12
C GLN A 11 -8.92 3.33 22.56
N ILE A 12 -8.05 2.32 22.43
CA ILE A 12 -6.70 2.36 22.99
C ILE A 12 -5.63 2.05 21.94
N ASP A 13 -4.45 2.62 22.17
CA ASP A 13 -3.24 2.37 21.39
C ASP A 13 -2.45 1.23 22.00
N LEU A 14 -2.11 0.24 21.18
CA LEU A 14 -1.54 -1.02 21.60
C LEU A 14 -0.15 -1.19 21.01
N MET A 15 0.73 -1.85 21.76
CA MET A 15 2.07 -2.17 21.29
C MET A 15 2.14 -3.66 20.94
N VAL A 16 2.39 -3.95 19.66
CA VAL A 16 2.51 -5.33 19.21
C VAL A 16 3.65 -6.03 19.96
N GLY A 17 3.34 -7.18 20.56
CA GLY A 17 4.31 -8.01 21.26
C GLY A 17 4.55 -7.65 22.73
N ASP A 18 4.24 -6.43 23.17
CA ASP A 18 4.40 -6.00 24.58
C ASP A 18 3.14 -6.32 25.40
N VAL A 19 2.98 -7.60 25.72
CA VAL A 19 1.82 -8.11 26.47
C VAL A 19 1.70 -7.45 27.84
N ASP A 20 2.81 -7.23 28.55
CA ASP A 20 2.79 -6.67 29.91
C ASP A 20 2.30 -5.21 29.90
N ALA A 21 2.75 -4.40 28.93
CA ALA A 21 2.27 -3.03 28.77
C ALA A 21 0.79 -2.99 28.38
N ASN A 22 0.35 -3.86 27.46
CA ASN A 22 -1.05 -3.96 27.03
C ASN A 22 -1.96 -4.41 28.19
N VAL A 23 -1.56 -5.40 28.98
CA VAL A 23 -2.27 -5.84 30.21
C VAL A 23 -2.41 -4.70 31.20
N SER A 24 -1.32 -3.97 31.46
CA SER A 24 -1.32 -2.82 32.37
C SER A 24 -2.32 -1.76 31.90
N LYS A 25 -2.35 -1.49 30.58
CA LYS A 25 -3.30 -0.56 29.98
C LYS A 25 -4.75 -1.03 30.12
N VAL A 26 -5.03 -2.32 29.85
CA VAL A 26 -6.36 -2.92 30.03
C VAL A 26 -6.85 -2.76 31.47
N ILE A 27 -6.01 -3.08 32.45
CA ILE A 27 -6.37 -2.98 33.88
C ILE A 27 -6.72 -1.52 34.23
N VAL A 28 -5.89 -0.56 33.82
CA VAL A 28 -6.13 0.87 34.07
C VAL A 28 -7.45 1.33 33.45
N PHE A 29 -7.69 1.02 32.17
CA PHE A 29 -8.91 1.45 31.49
C PHE A 29 -10.17 0.78 32.05
N ALA A 30 -10.09 -0.50 32.44
CA ALA A 30 -11.22 -1.19 33.06
C ALA A 30 -11.55 -0.61 34.45
N GLN A 31 -10.54 -0.29 35.26
CA GLN A 31 -10.73 0.36 36.55
C GLN A 31 -11.33 1.77 36.38
N ARG A 32 -10.86 2.55 35.41
CA ARG A 32 -11.45 3.86 35.09
C ARG A 32 -12.89 3.76 34.61
N ALA A 33 -13.20 2.79 33.75
CA ALA A 33 -14.57 2.54 33.30
C ALA A 33 -15.51 2.23 34.47
N ARG A 34 -15.05 1.43 35.43
CA ARG A 34 -15.79 1.12 36.65
C ARG A 34 -15.92 2.32 37.59
N ASP A 35 -14.80 2.95 37.93
CA ASP A 35 -14.74 3.91 39.04
C ASP A 35 -15.12 5.33 38.62
N GLU A 36 -14.68 5.78 37.44
CA GLU A 36 -14.95 7.13 36.94
C GLU A 36 -16.29 7.19 36.18
N LEU A 37 -16.52 6.18 35.33
CA LEU A 37 -17.69 6.17 34.44
C LEU A 37 -18.85 5.35 34.98
N GLN A 38 -18.66 4.57 36.04
CA GLN A 38 -19.70 3.70 36.62
C GLN A 38 -20.34 2.79 35.57
N ALA A 39 -19.53 2.31 34.61
CA ALA A 39 -19.97 1.44 33.54
C ALA A 39 -20.25 0.02 34.05
N ASP A 40 -21.20 -0.64 33.41
CA ASP A 40 -21.56 -2.04 33.71
C ASP A 40 -20.61 -3.01 33.03
N LEU A 41 -20.14 -2.64 31.83
CA LEU A 41 -19.13 -3.37 31.08
C LEU A 41 -18.19 -2.42 30.32
N VAL A 42 -16.98 -2.89 30.06
CA VAL A 42 -15.99 -2.23 29.19
C VAL A 42 -15.59 -3.17 28.05
N VAL A 43 -15.52 -2.61 26.84
CA VAL A 43 -15.14 -3.34 25.62
C VAL A 43 -13.78 -2.84 25.16
N PHE A 44 -12.87 -3.77 24.86
CA PHE A 44 -11.57 -3.50 24.28
C PHE A 44 -11.50 -3.94 22.81
N PRO A 45 -10.53 -3.43 22.03
CA PRO A 45 -10.35 -3.80 20.63
C PRO A 45 -10.03 -5.27 20.37
N GLU A 46 -10.01 -5.65 19.10
CA GLU A 46 -9.57 -6.97 18.65
C GLU A 46 -8.10 -7.21 19.00
N LEU A 47 -7.76 -8.44 19.42
CA LEU A 47 -6.40 -8.86 19.77
C LEU A 47 -5.65 -7.89 20.73
N THR A 48 -6.40 -7.24 21.62
CA THR A 48 -5.91 -6.24 22.58
C THR A 48 -4.66 -6.67 23.33
N LEU A 49 -4.62 -7.88 23.88
CA LEU A 49 -3.46 -8.30 24.70
C LEU A 49 -2.16 -8.41 23.90
N THR A 50 -2.25 -8.74 22.61
CA THR A 50 -1.06 -8.89 21.76
C THR A 50 -0.71 -7.63 20.99
N GLY A 51 -1.65 -6.69 20.86
CA GLY A 51 -1.64 -5.71 19.78
C GLY A 51 -2.00 -6.35 18.43
N TYR A 52 -2.20 -5.51 17.41
CA TYR A 52 -2.56 -5.95 16.07
C TYR A 52 -1.79 -5.18 14.98
N PRO A 53 -1.34 -5.86 13.89
CA PRO A 53 -1.26 -7.32 13.74
C PRO A 53 0.00 -7.90 14.43
N PRO A 54 -0.10 -9.03 15.17
CA PRO A 54 1.07 -9.67 15.77
C PRO A 54 1.83 -10.64 14.84
N GLU A 55 1.26 -10.95 13.67
CA GLU A 55 1.86 -11.81 12.64
C GLU A 55 2.43 -13.14 13.19
N ASP A 56 3.63 -13.54 12.74
CA ASP A 56 4.31 -14.79 13.11
C ASP A 56 4.64 -14.90 14.62
N LEU A 57 4.43 -13.86 15.45
CA LEU A 57 4.47 -14.02 16.91
C LEU A 57 3.41 -15.02 17.39
N LEU A 58 2.28 -15.11 16.70
CA LEU A 58 1.22 -16.09 16.99
C LEU A 58 1.68 -17.54 16.84
N MET A 59 2.76 -17.78 16.08
CA MET A 59 3.36 -19.11 15.92
C MET A 59 4.32 -19.48 17.06
N ARG A 60 4.63 -18.53 17.97
CA ARG A 60 5.57 -18.74 19.08
C ARG A 60 4.84 -19.14 20.35
N ARG A 61 5.01 -20.39 20.77
CA ARG A 61 4.41 -20.93 22.01
C ARG A 61 4.72 -20.10 23.27
N SER A 62 5.93 -19.57 23.39
CA SER A 62 6.30 -18.72 24.53
C SER A 62 5.50 -17.42 24.56
N PHE A 63 5.22 -16.84 23.39
CA PHE A 63 4.41 -15.62 23.27
C PHE A 63 2.97 -15.89 23.70
N LEU A 64 2.37 -16.98 23.22
CA LEU A 64 1.04 -17.41 23.67
C LEU A 64 0.98 -17.68 25.18
N GLY A 65 2.04 -18.27 25.75
CA GLY A 65 2.15 -18.45 27.20
C GLY A 65 2.18 -17.14 27.98
N TRP A 66 2.77 -16.07 27.42
CA TRP A 66 2.71 -14.72 28.02
C TRP A 66 1.31 -14.14 27.94
N VAL A 67 0.60 -14.33 26.82
CA VAL A 67 -0.81 -13.91 26.69
C VAL A 67 -1.70 -14.59 27.73
N ASP A 68 -1.56 -15.91 27.91
CA ASP A 68 -2.30 -16.67 28.94
C ASP A 68 -2.03 -16.14 30.36
N GLN A 69 -0.78 -15.76 30.63
CA GLN A 69 -0.39 -15.16 31.90
C GLN A 69 -0.97 -13.74 32.06
N GLY A 70 -0.97 -12.95 30.98
CA GLY A 70 -1.58 -11.62 30.94
C GLY A 70 -3.08 -11.67 31.20
N LEU A 71 -3.80 -12.61 30.59
CA LEU A 71 -5.22 -12.83 30.86
C LEU A 71 -5.48 -13.11 32.35
N LYS A 72 -4.66 -13.97 32.98
CA LYS A 72 -4.76 -14.26 34.41
C LYS A 72 -4.51 -13.02 35.28
N GLN A 73 -3.59 -12.15 34.87
CA GLN A 73 -3.34 -10.88 35.57
C GLN A 73 -4.56 -9.94 35.48
N VAL A 74 -5.19 -9.82 34.30
CA VAL A 74 -6.42 -9.03 34.13
C VAL A 74 -7.54 -9.59 35.03
N CYS A 75 -7.78 -10.90 35.00
CA CYS A 75 -8.77 -11.56 35.86
C CYS A 75 -8.51 -11.30 37.35
N ALA A 76 -7.25 -11.34 37.80
CA ALA A 76 -6.92 -11.08 39.19
C ALA A 76 -7.12 -9.61 39.61
N ALA A 77 -6.96 -8.67 38.68
CA ALA A 77 -6.90 -7.23 38.97
C ALA A 77 -8.23 -6.49 38.78
N VAL A 78 -9.18 -7.04 38.01
CA VAL A 78 -10.43 -6.37 37.65
C VAL A 78 -11.64 -7.13 38.20
N GLN A 79 -12.47 -6.43 38.99
CA GLN A 79 -13.68 -6.93 39.62
C GLN A 79 -14.76 -5.84 39.64
N GLY A 80 -16.04 -6.24 39.71
CA GLY A 80 -17.17 -5.31 39.80
C GLY A 80 -17.55 -4.60 38.49
N ILE A 81 -16.97 -5.02 37.37
CA ILE A 81 -17.31 -4.61 36.00
C ILE A 81 -17.06 -5.82 35.08
N ASP A 82 -17.90 -6.00 34.06
CA ASP A 82 -17.62 -6.99 33.02
C ASP A 82 -16.58 -6.44 32.03
N VAL A 83 -15.63 -7.28 31.61
CA VAL A 83 -14.62 -6.92 30.62
C VAL A 83 -14.76 -7.81 29.41
N ILE A 84 -14.95 -7.21 28.23
CA ILE A 84 -14.87 -7.91 26.94
C ILE A 84 -13.51 -7.60 26.33
N LEU A 85 -12.66 -8.61 26.20
CA LEU A 85 -11.25 -8.47 25.86
C LEU A 85 -10.89 -9.29 24.62
N GLY A 86 -10.28 -8.66 23.61
CA GLY A 86 -9.72 -9.35 22.44
C GLY A 86 -8.34 -9.95 22.71
N LEU A 87 -8.11 -11.20 22.31
CA LEU A 87 -6.85 -11.94 22.49
C LEU A 87 -6.85 -13.24 21.66
N PRO A 88 -5.69 -13.81 21.32
CA PRO A 88 -5.66 -15.15 20.76
C PRO A 88 -6.08 -16.17 21.83
N LEU A 89 -6.98 -17.09 21.48
CA LEU A 89 -7.51 -18.12 22.36
C LEU A 89 -7.20 -19.51 21.80
N CYS A 90 -6.72 -20.42 22.65
CA CYS A 90 -6.49 -21.81 22.25
C CYS A 90 -7.79 -22.61 22.45
N GLY A 91 -8.42 -23.02 21.35
CA GLY A 91 -9.52 -23.98 21.33
C GLY A 91 -9.04 -25.42 21.18
N ASP A 92 -9.98 -26.36 21.13
CA ASP A 92 -9.69 -27.80 20.96
C ASP A 92 -9.13 -28.14 19.57
N ASP A 93 -9.47 -27.32 18.58
CA ASP A 93 -9.19 -27.49 17.15
C ASP A 93 -8.06 -26.56 16.64
N GLY A 94 -7.61 -25.60 17.45
CA GLY A 94 -6.51 -24.72 17.07
C GLY A 94 -6.48 -23.41 17.83
N LEU A 95 -5.65 -22.48 17.33
CA LEU A 95 -5.62 -21.11 17.79
C LEU A 95 -6.74 -20.33 17.10
N HIS A 96 -7.46 -19.51 17.84
CA HIS A 96 -8.55 -18.65 17.35
C HIS A 96 -8.23 -17.19 17.64
N ASN A 97 -8.65 -16.31 16.73
CA ASN A 97 -8.79 -14.89 17.05
C ASN A 97 -10.07 -14.75 17.88
N GLY A 98 -9.95 -14.34 19.14
CA GLY A 98 -11.03 -14.51 20.10
C GLY A 98 -11.33 -13.29 20.95
N ALA A 99 -12.50 -13.33 21.59
CA ALA A 99 -12.92 -12.41 22.63
C ALA A 99 -13.28 -13.21 23.88
N ALA A 100 -12.72 -12.82 25.04
CA ALA A 100 -13.09 -13.36 26.34
C ALA A 100 -13.97 -12.37 27.10
N VAL A 101 -15.04 -12.86 27.73
CA VAL A 101 -15.86 -12.10 28.68
C VAL A 101 -15.42 -12.47 30.09
N ILE A 102 -14.94 -11.49 30.84
CA ILE A 102 -14.44 -11.66 32.20
C ILE A 102 -15.43 -11.00 33.16
N ARG A 103 -15.86 -11.73 34.19
CA ARG A 103 -16.68 -11.22 35.29
C ARG A 103 -16.10 -11.70 36.61
N ASP A 104 -15.81 -10.76 37.50
CA ASP A 104 -15.33 -11.02 38.87
C ASP A 104 -14.17 -12.03 38.94
N GLY A 105 -13.24 -11.93 37.98
CA GLY A 105 -12.03 -12.73 37.89
C GLY A 105 -12.17 -14.09 37.19
N GLU A 106 -13.32 -14.39 36.61
CA GLU A 106 -13.55 -15.60 35.82
C GLU A 106 -13.88 -15.26 34.37
N VAL A 107 -13.34 -16.04 33.42
CA VAL A 107 -13.78 -16.01 32.03
C VAL A 107 -15.10 -16.78 31.94
N ILE A 108 -16.20 -16.06 31.76
CA ILE A 108 -17.57 -16.63 31.78
C ILE A 108 -18.08 -17.00 30.38
N ALA A 109 -17.51 -16.40 29.34
CA ALA A 109 -17.83 -16.70 27.95
C ALA A 109 -16.62 -16.43 27.05
N SER A 110 -16.59 -17.08 25.89
CA SER A 110 -15.59 -16.83 24.85
C SER A 110 -16.26 -16.88 23.48
N TYR A 111 -15.78 -16.04 22.56
CA TYR A 111 -16.18 -16.01 21.16
C TYR A 111 -14.93 -16.20 20.29
N TYR A 112 -15.07 -16.94 19.20
CA TYR A 112 -14.02 -17.14 18.20
C TYR A 112 -14.50 -16.53 16.89
N LYS A 113 -13.66 -15.72 16.24
CA LYS A 113 -13.96 -15.01 14.98
C LYS A 113 -14.37 -16.00 13.90
N HIS A 114 -15.50 -15.76 13.22
CA HIS A 114 -16.01 -16.69 12.20
C HIS A 114 -15.33 -16.45 10.85
N LEU A 115 -15.16 -15.18 10.49
CA LEU A 115 -14.66 -14.77 9.19
C LEU A 115 -13.22 -14.27 9.31
N LEU A 116 -12.30 -15.05 8.77
CA LEU A 116 -10.86 -14.73 8.79
C LEU A 116 -10.48 -14.04 7.46
N PRO A 117 -10.21 -12.72 7.46
CA PRO A 117 -9.77 -12.02 6.27
C PRO A 117 -8.41 -12.56 5.79
N ASN A 118 -8.28 -12.75 4.48
CA ASN A 118 -7.05 -13.24 3.84
C ASN A 118 -6.83 -12.56 2.48
N TYR A 119 -6.95 -11.24 2.48
CA TYR A 119 -6.85 -10.36 1.31
C TYR A 119 -6.18 -9.05 1.73
N SER A 120 -5.59 -8.33 0.76
CA SER A 120 -4.89 -7.07 1.01
C SER A 120 -3.83 -7.22 2.12
N VAL A 121 -4.01 -6.54 3.25
CA VAL A 121 -3.08 -6.51 4.39
C VAL A 121 -3.31 -7.61 5.44
N PHE A 122 -4.27 -8.51 5.22
CA PHE A 122 -4.65 -9.53 6.20
C PHE A 122 -4.30 -10.94 5.73
N ASP A 123 -3.73 -11.74 6.63
CA ASP A 123 -3.38 -13.15 6.42
C ASP A 123 -3.90 -14.05 7.56
N GLU A 124 -5.09 -13.78 8.11
CA GLU A 124 -5.55 -14.44 9.34
C GLU A 124 -5.70 -15.96 9.20
N LYS A 125 -5.98 -16.48 8.00
CA LYS A 125 -6.07 -17.94 7.76
C LYS A 125 -4.71 -18.65 7.88
N ARG A 126 -3.60 -17.92 7.90
CA ARG A 126 -2.28 -18.45 8.24
C ARG A 126 -2.18 -18.81 9.73
N TYR A 127 -2.84 -18.02 10.58
CA TYR A 127 -2.63 -18.07 12.03
C TYR A 127 -3.77 -18.73 12.80
N PHE A 128 -5.01 -18.53 12.35
CA PHE A 128 -6.20 -18.85 13.11
C PHE A 128 -7.09 -19.88 12.43
N THR A 129 -7.79 -20.64 13.25
CA THR A 129 -8.94 -21.47 12.88
C THR A 129 -10.21 -20.63 13.03
N PRO A 130 -11.20 -20.73 12.13
CA PRO A 130 -12.45 -19.98 12.27
C PRO A 130 -13.35 -20.60 13.34
N GLY A 131 -14.05 -19.75 14.08
CA GLY A 131 -15.16 -20.13 14.94
C GLY A 131 -16.46 -20.39 14.17
N HIS A 132 -17.42 -21.07 14.83
CA HIS A 132 -18.72 -21.40 14.23
C HIS A 132 -19.93 -21.11 15.13
N GLU A 133 -19.72 -20.95 16.43
CA GLU A 133 -20.78 -20.74 17.41
C GLU A 133 -21.00 -19.25 17.69
N ALA A 134 -22.26 -18.85 17.82
CA ALA A 134 -22.60 -17.51 18.32
C ALA A 134 -22.33 -17.41 19.82
N CYS A 135 -21.91 -16.25 20.30
CA CYS A 135 -21.72 -15.98 21.73
C CYS A 135 -22.67 -14.87 22.17
N VAL A 136 -23.63 -15.21 23.03
CA VAL A 136 -24.54 -14.27 23.67
C VAL A 136 -24.51 -14.52 25.17
N TYR A 137 -24.21 -13.48 25.96
CA TYR A 137 -24.18 -13.57 27.42
C TYR A 137 -25.10 -12.53 28.06
N ASP A 138 -25.57 -12.81 29.27
CA ASP A 138 -26.40 -11.87 30.04
C ASP A 138 -25.53 -10.92 30.86
N CYS A 139 -25.68 -9.61 30.61
CA CYS A 139 -25.14 -8.55 31.45
C CYS A 139 -26.29 -7.71 32.01
N LYS A 140 -26.55 -7.84 33.32
CA LYS A 140 -27.64 -7.13 34.04
C LYS A 140 -29.02 -7.23 33.36
N GLY A 141 -29.34 -8.39 32.80
CA GLY A 141 -30.61 -8.64 32.12
C GLY A 141 -30.69 -8.12 30.69
N THR A 142 -29.58 -7.67 30.10
CA THR A 142 -29.44 -7.37 28.67
C THR A 142 -28.58 -8.46 28.04
N LYS A 143 -29.06 -9.07 26.95
CA LYS A 143 -28.33 -10.10 26.21
C LYS A 143 -27.36 -9.48 25.22
N VAL A 144 -26.07 -9.64 25.47
CA VAL A 144 -24.99 -9.04 24.69
C VAL A 144 -24.43 -10.07 23.72
N GLY A 145 -24.61 -9.85 22.42
CA GLY A 145 -24.02 -10.67 21.35
C GLY A 145 -22.63 -10.17 20.96
N LEU A 146 -21.70 -11.08 20.68
CA LEU A 146 -20.32 -10.76 20.30
C LEU A 146 -20.01 -11.14 18.85
N THR A 147 -19.26 -10.26 18.18
CA THR A 147 -18.63 -10.50 16.87
C THR A 147 -17.26 -9.85 16.82
N LEU A 148 -16.39 -10.25 15.88
CA LEU A 148 -15.05 -9.69 15.73
C LEU A 148 -14.80 -9.17 14.31
N CYS A 149 -14.54 -7.87 14.20
CA CYS A 149 -14.12 -7.15 13.00
C CYS A 149 -14.82 -7.62 11.72
N GLU A 150 -14.14 -8.41 10.88
CA GLU A 150 -14.63 -8.95 9.61
C GLU A 150 -16.03 -9.61 9.70
N ASP A 151 -16.38 -10.15 10.88
CA ASP A 151 -17.68 -10.76 11.14
C ASP A 151 -18.88 -9.83 10.87
N ILE A 152 -18.70 -8.50 10.97
CA ILE A 152 -19.77 -7.53 10.72
C ILE A 152 -19.94 -7.19 9.24
N TRP A 153 -18.88 -7.38 8.44
CA TRP A 153 -18.86 -7.07 7.01
C TRP A 153 -19.73 -8.04 6.21
N GLN A 154 -20.03 -9.21 6.77
CA GLN A 154 -20.96 -10.18 6.20
C GLN A 154 -22.17 -10.39 7.13
N PRO A 155 -23.34 -10.76 6.60
CA PRO A 155 -24.55 -10.88 7.39
C PRO A 155 -24.55 -12.06 8.38
N GLY A 156 -23.79 -13.13 8.09
CA GLY A 156 -23.88 -14.43 8.79
C GLY A 156 -23.67 -14.37 10.31
N PRO A 157 -22.48 -13.98 10.80
CA PRO A 157 -22.16 -14.00 12.23
C PRO A 157 -23.06 -13.08 13.07
N ALA A 158 -23.38 -11.90 12.53
CA ALA A 158 -24.27 -10.94 13.18
C ALA A 158 -25.71 -11.47 13.27
N ALA A 159 -26.22 -12.09 12.19
CA ALA A 159 -27.52 -12.75 12.19
C ALA A 159 -27.58 -13.95 13.15
N ALA A 160 -26.50 -14.73 13.27
CA ALA A 160 -26.40 -15.83 14.23
C ALA A 160 -26.50 -15.33 15.68
N SER A 161 -25.86 -14.20 16.00
CA SER A 161 -25.95 -13.57 17.31
C SER A 161 -27.37 -13.08 17.62
N ALA A 162 -28.04 -12.45 16.66
CA ALA A 162 -29.44 -12.04 16.80
C ALA A 162 -30.37 -13.25 16.97
N ALA A 163 -30.17 -14.33 16.20
CA ALA A 163 -30.95 -15.57 16.30
C ALA A 163 -30.76 -16.29 17.64
N ALA A 164 -29.57 -16.17 18.25
CA ALA A 164 -29.30 -16.62 19.62
C ALA A 164 -29.95 -15.72 20.70
N GLY A 165 -30.61 -14.63 20.29
CA GLY A 165 -31.43 -13.77 21.14
C GLY A 165 -30.70 -12.57 21.71
N ALA A 166 -29.66 -12.06 21.05
CA ALA A 166 -29.00 -10.82 21.45
C ALA A 166 -29.98 -9.62 21.43
N ASP A 167 -29.89 -8.76 22.44
CA ASP A 167 -30.59 -7.48 22.55
C ASP A 167 -29.73 -6.32 21.98
N ILE A 168 -28.40 -6.45 22.08
CA ILE A 168 -27.41 -5.55 21.49
C ILE A 168 -26.26 -6.38 20.90
N LEU A 169 -25.58 -5.84 19.89
CA LEU A 169 -24.39 -6.45 19.31
C LEU A 169 -23.14 -5.63 19.64
N ILE A 170 -22.08 -6.29 20.08
CA ILE A 170 -20.77 -5.69 20.31
C ILE A 170 -19.78 -6.30 19.31
N ASN A 171 -19.06 -5.43 18.61
CA ASN A 171 -18.07 -5.79 17.61
C ASN A 171 -16.71 -5.18 17.98
N LEU A 172 -15.70 -6.02 18.21
CA LEU A 172 -14.34 -5.58 18.51
C LEU A 172 -13.52 -5.57 17.23
N ASN A 173 -12.70 -4.56 17.03
CA ASN A 173 -12.03 -4.30 15.75
C ASN A 173 -10.57 -3.93 15.92
N ALA A 174 -9.77 -4.35 14.95
CA ALA A 174 -8.52 -3.71 14.56
C ALA A 174 -8.59 -3.38 13.07
N SER A 175 -9.45 -2.42 12.73
CA SER A 175 -9.73 -2.01 11.35
C SER A 175 -8.77 -0.88 10.95
N PRO A 176 -7.84 -1.10 9.99
CA PRO A 176 -6.88 -0.09 9.58
C PRO A 176 -7.56 1.03 8.80
N TYR A 177 -6.94 2.21 8.85
CA TYR A 177 -7.38 3.41 8.17
C TYR A 177 -7.05 3.36 6.67
N HIS A 178 -8.01 3.83 5.87
CA HIS A 178 -7.75 4.50 4.60
C HIS A 178 -8.83 5.58 4.42
N ARG A 179 -8.64 6.49 3.47
CA ARG A 179 -9.45 7.73 3.34
C ARG A 179 -10.97 7.52 3.36
N LYS A 180 -11.47 6.44 2.74
CA LYS A 180 -12.91 6.13 2.62
C LYS A 180 -13.45 5.23 3.73
N LYS A 181 -12.59 4.72 4.63
CA LYS A 181 -12.95 3.63 5.55
C LYS A 181 -14.04 4.02 6.55
N GLN A 182 -14.08 5.26 7.03
CA GLN A 182 -15.15 5.72 7.95
C GLN A 182 -16.54 5.59 7.30
N VAL A 183 -16.67 6.01 6.05
CA VAL A 183 -17.93 5.95 5.30
C VAL A 183 -18.33 4.48 5.08
N GLU A 184 -17.39 3.63 4.70
CA GLU A 184 -17.63 2.18 4.53
C GLU A 184 -18.09 1.52 5.83
N ARG A 185 -17.45 1.81 6.97
CA ARG A 185 -17.88 1.30 8.28
C ARG A 185 -19.31 1.71 8.59
N MET A 186 -19.66 2.99 8.39
CA MET A 186 -21.03 3.46 8.62
C MET A 186 -22.05 2.76 7.72
N MET A 187 -21.74 2.55 6.44
CA MET A 187 -22.62 1.82 5.52
C MET A 187 -22.84 0.37 5.96
N VAL A 188 -21.78 -0.32 6.37
CA VAL A 188 -21.86 -1.71 6.84
C VAL A 188 -22.67 -1.80 8.14
N LEU A 189 -22.43 -0.90 9.09
CA LEU A 189 -23.17 -0.88 10.35
C LEU A 189 -24.65 -0.57 10.14
N ASP A 190 -24.98 0.42 9.32
CA ASP A 190 -26.37 0.72 8.97
C ASP A 190 -27.05 -0.49 8.32
N GLN A 191 -26.40 -1.14 7.36
CA GLN A 191 -26.91 -2.36 6.74
C GLN A 191 -27.17 -3.48 7.76
N ARG A 192 -26.24 -3.71 8.69
CA ARG A 192 -26.41 -4.71 9.76
C ARG A 192 -27.54 -4.33 10.72
N VAL A 193 -27.69 -3.05 11.07
CA VAL A 193 -28.82 -2.61 11.90
C VAL A 193 -30.15 -2.85 11.18
N VAL A 194 -30.25 -2.52 9.89
CA VAL A 194 -31.47 -2.75 9.09
C VAL A 194 -31.85 -4.23 9.05
N GLU A 195 -30.85 -5.12 8.96
CA GLU A 195 -31.08 -6.57 8.93
C GLU A 195 -31.49 -7.16 10.29
N LEU A 196 -30.93 -6.64 11.38
CA LEU A 196 -31.06 -7.24 12.72
C LEU A 196 -32.09 -6.54 13.60
N GLY A 197 -32.32 -5.25 13.38
CA GLY A 197 -33.10 -4.39 14.27
C GLY A 197 -32.45 -4.15 15.64
N LEU A 198 -31.15 -4.42 15.77
CA LEU A 198 -30.40 -4.32 17.03
C LEU A 198 -29.42 -3.14 16.99
N PRO A 199 -29.24 -2.41 18.11
CA PRO A 199 -28.12 -1.49 18.27
C PRO A 199 -26.77 -2.21 18.18
N ILE A 200 -25.77 -1.53 17.62
CA ILE A 200 -24.40 -2.06 17.45
C ILE A 200 -23.39 -1.14 18.12
N VAL A 201 -22.52 -1.71 18.96
CA VAL A 201 -21.36 -1.05 19.57
C VAL A 201 -20.11 -1.54 18.84
N TYR A 202 -19.42 -0.62 18.16
CA TYR A 202 -18.21 -0.88 17.37
C TYR A 202 -17.01 -0.27 18.07
N VAL A 203 -16.09 -1.09 18.58
CA VAL A 203 -14.88 -0.64 19.27
C VAL A 203 -13.66 -0.98 18.45
N ASN A 204 -12.84 0.02 18.12
CA ASN A 204 -11.65 -0.12 17.28
C ASN A 204 -10.39 0.34 18.04
N CYS A 205 -9.24 -0.27 17.73
CA CYS A 205 -7.95 0.22 18.21
C CYS A 205 -7.56 1.52 17.50
N VAL A 206 -6.58 2.21 18.05
CA VAL A 206 -6.03 3.45 17.50
C VAL A 206 -4.51 3.42 17.53
N GLY A 207 -3.84 4.18 16.66
CA GLY A 207 -2.37 4.30 16.65
C GLY A 207 -1.71 3.62 15.45
N GLY A 208 -0.42 3.89 15.25
CA GLY A 208 0.39 3.33 14.18
C GLY A 208 1.03 1.99 14.55
N GLN A 209 1.04 1.04 13.61
CA GLN A 209 1.80 -0.21 13.68
C GLN A 209 2.44 -0.49 12.32
N ASP A 210 3.76 -0.37 12.27
CA ASP A 210 4.54 -0.49 11.04
C ASP A 210 3.98 0.37 9.91
N GLU A 211 3.40 -0.23 8.87
CA GLU A 211 2.79 0.50 7.75
C GLU A 211 1.31 0.82 7.93
N LEU A 212 0.64 0.18 8.89
CA LEU A 212 -0.77 0.41 9.16
C LEU A 212 -0.94 1.54 10.18
N VAL A 213 -2.01 2.30 10.01
CA VAL A 213 -2.50 3.23 11.02
C VAL A 213 -3.93 2.87 11.35
N PHE A 214 -4.24 2.72 12.63
CA PHE A 214 -5.59 2.52 13.13
C PHE A 214 -6.14 3.86 13.58
N ASP A 215 -7.28 4.25 13.03
CA ASP A 215 -7.90 5.54 13.28
C ASP A 215 -8.79 5.57 14.51
N GLY A 216 -9.08 4.41 15.12
CA GLY A 216 -10.09 4.33 16.15
C GLY A 216 -11.46 4.60 15.56
N GLN A 217 -12.01 5.78 15.83
CA GLN A 217 -13.38 6.17 15.49
C GLN A 217 -14.40 5.13 15.96
N SER A 218 -14.20 4.59 17.16
CA SER A 218 -15.17 3.72 17.83
C SER A 218 -16.53 4.40 17.87
N MET A 219 -17.60 3.65 17.59
CA MET A 219 -18.91 4.23 17.35
C MET A 219 -20.04 3.34 17.87
N VAL A 220 -21.20 3.97 18.09
CA VAL A 220 -22.43 3.28 18.49
C VAL A 220 -23.50 3.68 17.49
N VAL A 221 -24.15 2.69 16.89
CA VAL A 221 -25.29 2.88 15.98
C VAL A 221 -26.52 2.32 16.67
N ALA A 222 -27.58 3.12 16.73
CA ALA A 222 -28.85 2.75 17.34
C ALA A 222 -29.66 1.78 16.47
N SER A 223 -30.78 1.28 17.00
CA SER A 223 -31.66 0.31 16.32
C SER A 223 -32.37 0.85 15.06
N ASP A 224 -32.25 2.14 14.78
CA ASP A 224 -32.79 2.83 13.60
C ASP A 224 -31.73 3.21 12.57
N GLY A 225 -30.49 2.75 12.75
CA GLY A 225 -29.37 2.97 11.83
C GLY A 225 -28.65 4.29 12.05
N LEU A 226 -29.15 5.14 12.96
CA LEU A 226 -28.54 6.44 13.24
C LEU A 226 -27.40 6.32 14.28
N PRO A 227 -26.28 7.01 14.06
CA PRO A 227 -25.21 7.09 15.04
C PRO A 227 -25.68 7.77 16.34
N VAL A 228 -25.16 7.28 17.47
CA VAL A 228 -25.35 7.81 18.81
C VAL A 228 -24.07 8.45 19.33
N LEU A 229 -22.95 7.80 19.04
CA LEU A 229 -21.62 8.19 19.52
C LEU A 229 -20.59 7.89 18.43
N MET A 230 -19.63 8.80 18.26
CA MET A 230 -18.44 8.58 17.45
C MET A 230 -17.22 9.17 18.16
N ALA A 231 -16.26 8.32 18.50
CA ALA A 231 -15.01 8.69 19.16
C ALA A 231 -14.13 9.54 18.23
N PRO A 232 -13.21 10.37 18.78
CA PRO A 232 -12.26 11.11 17.97
C PRO A 232 -11.32 10.18 17.17
N PRO A 233 -10.94 10.53 15.94
CA PRO A 233 -9.93 9.78 15.19
C PRO A 233 -8.52 10.01 15.76
N PHE A 234 -7.67 8.98 15.75
CA PHE A 234 -6.24 9.04 16.11
C PHE A 234 -5.91 9.47 17.55
N GLU A 235 -6.88 9.36 18.46
CA GLU A 235 -6.76 9.70 19.88
C GLU A 235 -7.17 8.51 20.77
N GLU A 236 -6.42 8.22 21.83
CA GLU A 236 -6.89 7.30 22.86
C GLU A 236 -8.09 7.90 23.59
N ASN A 237 -9.15 7.12 23.74
CA ASN A 237 -10.40 7.61 24.30
C ASN A 237 -11.13 6.51 25.08
N LEU A 238 -11.74 6.90 26.20
CA LEU A 238 -12.66 6.06 26.96
C LEU A 238 -14.03 6.73 26.97
N SER A 239 -14.88 6.33 26.04
CA SER A 239 -16.24 6.82 25.89
C SER A 239 -17.24 5.91 26.62
N VAL A 240 -18.40 6.44 27.00
CA VAL A 240 -19.46 5.65 27.63
C VAL A 240 -20.82 6.00 27.07
N VAL A 241 -21.65 4.97 26.84
CA VAL A 241 -23.03 5.09 26.38
C VAL A 241 -23.95 4.27 27.27
N THR A 242 -25.14 4.77 27.56
CA THR A 242 -26.21 3.96 28.14
C THR A 242 -27.10 3.48 27.00
N ILE A 243 -27.17 2.17 26.80
CA ILE A 243 -27.83 1.54 25.66
C ILE A 243 -28.96 0.62 26.11
N ASP A 244 -30.02 0.53 25.31
CA ASP A 244 -31.04 -0.51 25.40
C ASP A 244 -31.44 -0.96 23.97
N ALA A 245 -32.14 -2.09 23.86
CA ALA A 245 -32.51 -2.69 22.57
C ALA A 245 -33.34 -1.78 21.65
N GLN A 246 -34.03 -0.77 22.19
CA GLN A 246 -34.91 0.14 21.46
C GLN A 246 -34.29 1.52 21.29
N MET A 247 -33.02 1.72 21.68
CA MET A 247 -32.32 2.98 21.54
C MET A 247 -32.45 3.52 20.12
N LYS A 248 -32.73 4.82 20.03
CA LYS A 248 -32.80 5.61 18.79
C LYS A 248 -31.63 6.57 18.74
N GLY A 249 -31.08 6.75 17.55
CA GLY A 249 -29.98 7.68 17.33
C GLY A 249 -30.48 9.09 17.06
N GLU A 250 -29.53 9.99 16.87
CA GLU A 250 -29.78 11.35 16.42
C GLU A 250 -28.96 11.62 15.17
N ALA A 251 -29.29 12.67 14.43
CA ALA A 251 -28.47 13.07 13.29
C ALA A 251 -27.08 13.47 13.80
N TRP A 252 -26.03 12.80 13.29
CA TRP A 252 -24.66 13.12 13.64
C TRP A 252 -24.15 14.26 12.78
N GLU A 253 -23.62 15.29 13.45
CA GLU A 253 -22.93 16.41 12.79
C GLU A 253 -21.41 16.20 12.89
N PRO A 254 -20.67 16.29 11.76
CA PRO A 254 -19.22 16.23 11.78
C PRO A 254 -18.62 17.31 12.69
N ARG A 255 -17.61 16.95 13.47
CA ARG A 255 -16.89 17.93 14.31
C ARG A 255 -15.91 18.72 13.44
N GLN A 256 -15.53 19.90 13.93
CA GLN A 256 -14.37 20.60 13.38
C GLN A 256 -13.12 19.72 13.51
N GLY A 257 -12.35 19.55 12.44
CA GLY A 257 -11.21 18.63 12.41
C GLY A 257 -11.54 17.22 11.94
N ASP A 258 -12.80 16.92 11.60
CA ASP A 258 -13.23 15.70 10.93
C ASP A 258 -13.19 15.86 9.38
N GLU A 259 -12.65 16.97 8.85
CA GLU A 259 -12.47 17.14 7.40
C GLU A 259 -11.47 16.13 6.84
N GLU A 260 -11.71 15.65 5.61
CA GLU A 260 -10.93 14.56 5.02
C GLU A 260 -9.42 14.80 5.03
N LEU A 261 -8.96 16.00 4.63
CA LEU A 261 -7.54 16.36 4.65
C LEU A 261 -6.96 16.44 6.07
N ALA A 262 -7.76 16.87 7.05
CA ALA A 262 -7.34 16.95 8.44
C ALA A 262 -7.14 15.55 9.04
N VAL A 263 -8.10 14.66 8.79
CA VAL A 263 -8.02 13.25 9.18
C VAL A 263 -6.83 12.57 8.49
N PHE A 264 -6.63 12.81 7.19
CA PHE A 264 -5.50 12.20 6.48
C PHE A 264 -4.15 12.70 7.00
N TYR A 265 -4.00 14.00 7.25
CA TYR A 265 -2.78 14.55 7.85
C TYR A 265 -2.51 13.95 9.25
N LYS A 266 -3.54 13.81 10.09
CA LYS A 266 -3.43 13.16 11.40
C LYS A 266 -2.99 11.69 11.28
N ALA A 267 -3.39 10.97 10.24
CA ALA A 267 -2.93 9.60 10.00
C ALA A 267 -1.40 9.56 9.79
N LEU A 268 -0.87 10.47 8.96
CA LEU A 268 0.57 10.58 8.70
C LEU A 268 1.36 10.95 9.96
N VAL A 269 0.86 11.93 10.73
CA VAL A 269 1.44 12.34 12.01
C VAL A 269 1.46 11.18 13.00
N THR A 270 0.36 10.43 13.10
CA THR A 270 0.24 9.25 13.98
C THR A 270 1.21 8.15 13.58
N GLY A 271 1.30 7.83 12.29
CA GLY A 271 2.26 6.84 11.78
C GLY A 271 3.70 7.18 12.14
N VAL A 272 4.14 8.44 11.92
CA VAL A 272 5.49 8.88 12.27
C VAL A 272 5.72 8.85 13.78
N ARG A 273 4.78 9.41 14.56
CA ARG A 273 4.89 9.46 16.03
C ARG A 273 5.07 8.07 16.62
N ASP A 274 4.21 7.14 16.20
CA ASP A 274 4.13 5.84 16.84
C ASP A 274 5.26 4.92 16.37
N TYR A 275 5.64 4.97 15.09
CA TYR A 275 6.81 4.23 14.60
C TYR A 275 8.09 4.65 15.35
N VAL A 276 8.30 5.95 15.55
CA VAL A 276 9.49 6.48 16.26
C VAL A 276 9.46 6.09 17.74
N ASN A 277 8.32 6.29 18.42
CA ASN A 277 8.24 6.09 19.86
C ASN A 277 8.19 4.61 20.24
N LYS A 278 7.43 3.78 19.52
CA LYS A 278 7.31 2.33 19.80
C LYS A 278 8.63 1.59 19.55
N ASN A 279 9.44 2.06 18.60
CA ASN A 279 10.79 1.53 18.37
C ASN A 279 11.89 2.19 19.23
N GLY A 280 11.54 3.13 20.11
CA GLY A 280 12.47 3.74 21.06
C GLY A 280 13.50 4.71 20.45
N PHE A 281 13.22 5.28 19.28
CA PHE A 281 14.13 6.25 18.66
C PHE A 281 14.10 7.61 19.40
N PRO A 282 15.26 8.24 19.67
CA PRO A 282 15.32 9.54 20.34
C PRO A 282 14.73 10.68 19.48
N GLY A 283 14.53 10.45 18.18
CA GLY A 283 13.82 11.31 17.25
C GLY A 283 14.28 11.03 15.83
N VAL A 284 14.13 12.01 14.94
CA VAL A 284 14.34 11.82 13.49
C VAL A 284 15.28 12.85 12.89
N LEU A 285 15.83 12.52 11.73
CA LEU A 285 16.46 13.47 10.84
C LEU A 285 16.01 13.26 9.39
N LEU A 286 16.04 14.29 8.56
CA LEU A 286 15.71 14.17 7.14
C LEU A 286 16.55 15.12 6.27
N GLY A 287 16.66 14.78 4.99
CA GLY A 287 17.15 15.70 3.97
C GLY A 287 16.09 16.75 3.66
N LEU A 288 16.43 18.03 3.79
CA LEU A 288 15.53 19.13 3.44
C LEU A 288 16.03 19.79 2.15
N SER A 289 15.39 19.46 1.02
CA SER A 289 15.84 19.88 -0.32
C SER A 289 15.38 21.28 -0.71
N GLY A 290 14.41 21.84 0.01
CA GLY A 290 13.65 23.02 -0.42
C GLY A 290 12.48 22.68 -1.34
N GLY A 291 12.31 21.40 -1.72
CA GLY A 291 11.15 20.88 -2.43
C GLY A 291 9.98 20.51 -1.49
N ILE A 292 8.78 20.42 -2.07
CA ILE A 292 7.53 20.27 -1.33
C ILE A 292 7.44 18.97 -0.52
N ASP A 293 7.96 17.85 -1.01
CA ASP A 293 7.83 16.56 -0.31
C ASP A 293 8.64 16.56 0.99
N SER A 294 9.88 17.06 0.95
CA SER A 294 10.71 17.23 2.14
C SER A 294 10.14 18.28 3.10
N ALA A 295 9.51 19.33 2.57
CA ALA A 295 8.84 20.35 3.35
C ALA A 295 7.63 19.81 4.11
N LEU A 296 6.78 19.03 3.45
CA LEU A 296 5.64 18.38 4.10
C LEU A 296 6.12 17.34 5.12
N THR A 297 7.14 16.55 4.78
CA THR A 297 7.72 15.56 5.69
C THR A 297 8.27 16.21 6.96
N LEU A 298 8.95 17.36 6.84
CA LEU A 298 9.40 18.14 7.99
C LEU A 298 8.23 18.60 8.86
N ALA A 299 7.14 19.09 8.23
CA ALA A 299 5.94 19.51 8.94
C ALA A 299 5.33 18.36 9.76
N ILE A 300 5.14 17.20 9.13
CA ILE A 300 4.62 15.99 9.77
C ILE A 300 5.52 15.56 10.94
N ALA A 301 6.84 15.54 10.74
CA ALA A 301 7.80 15.12 11.77
C ALA A 301 7.75 16.00 13.03
N VAL A 302 7.66 17.32 12.86
CA VAL A 302 7.58 18.26 13.99
C VAL A 302 6.25 18.14 14.71
N ASP A 303 5.13 18.02 13.98
CA ASP A 303 3.82 17.84 14.58
C ASP A 303 3.71 16.49 15.33
N ALA A 304 4.43 15.47 14.87
CA ALA A 304 4.47 14.14 15.49
C ALA A 304 5.34 14.09 16.76
N LEU A 305 6.48 14.78 16.80
CA LEU A 305 7.53 14.53 17.78
C LEU A 305 7.96 15.76 18.59
N GLY A 306 7.60 16.96 18.15
CA GLY A 306 8.17 18.21 18.64
C GLY A 306 9.48 18.57 17.91
N ALA A 307 9.73 19.88 17.75
CA ALA A 307 10.87 20.39 16.99
C ALA A 307 12.24 20.00 17.60
N ASP A 308 12.31 19.77 18.92
CA ASP A 308 13.51 19.34 19.64
C ASP A 308 13.98 17.92 19.28
N ARG A 309 13.08 17.11 18.72
CA ARG A 309 13.36 15.74 18.28
C ARG A 309 13.53 15.62 16.77
N VAL A 310 13.58 16.73 16.03
CA VAL A 310 13.70 16.75 14.57
C VAL A 310 14.94 17.53 14.13
N ASN A 311 15.73 16.92 13.24
CA ASN A 311 16.89 17.53 12.61
C ASN A 311 16.70 17.60 11.09
N ALA A 312 16.99 18.76 10.49
CA ALA A 312 16.96 18.95 9.04
C ALA A 312 18.36 19.15 8.48
N VAL A 313 18.67 18.51 7.35
CA VAL A 313 19.97 18.62 6.69
C VAL A 313 19.79 18.99 5.23
N MET A 314 20.27 20.18 4.85
CA MET A 314 20.42 20.59 3.46
C MET A 314 21.75 20.06 2.93
N MET A 315 21.74 19.47 1.73
CA MET A 315 22.89 18.81 1.12
C MET A 315 23.11 19.29 -0.31
N PRO A 316 23.57 20.55 -0.49
CA PRO A 316 23.63 21.18 -1.79
C PRO A 316 24.74 20.57 -2.66
N SER A 317 24.45 20.47 -3.95
CA SER A 317 25.41 20.17 -5.01
C SER A 317 25.74 21.43 -5.80
N ARG A 318 26.47 21.30 -6.91
CA ARG A 318 26.74 22.43 -7.82
C ARG A 318 25.50 22.91 -8.60
N TYR A 319 24.45 22.09 -8.67
CA TYR A 319 23.22 22.37 -9.40
C TYR A 319 22.11 22.91 -8.51
N THR A 320 22.30 22.86 -7.18
CA THR A 320 21.29 23.31 -6.23
C THR A 320 21.10 24.82 -6.28
N ALA A 321 19.87 25.28 -6.48
CA ALA A 321 19.56 26.69 -6.60
C ALA A 321 19.67 27.42 -5.25
N ASP A 322 20.10 28.68 -5.25
CA ASP A 322 20.14 29.52 -4.04
C ASP A 322 18.76 29.62 -3.37
N MET A 323 17.69 29.71 -4.18
CA MET A 323 16.31 29.78 -3.66
C MET A 323 15.90 28.52 -2.88
N SER A 324 16.36 27.34 -3.29
CA SER A 324 16.06 26.07 -2.60
C SER A 324 16.76 25.99 -1.25
N GLN A 325 17.97 26.56 -1.15
CA GLN A 325 18.67 26.72 0.13
C GLN A 325 17.95 27.72 1.05
N ASP A 326 17.52 28.86 0.51
CA ASP A 326 16.78 29.88 1.26
C ASP A 326 15.44 29.34 1.79
N ASP A 327 14.69 28.63 0.95
CA ASP A 327 13.39 28.05 1.31
C ASP A 327 13.53 26.98 2.40
N ALA A 328 14.53 26.10 2.28
CA ALA A 328 14.84 25.09 3.29
C ALA A 328 15.23 25.73 4.64
N ALA A 329 16.10 26.75 4.62
CA ALA A 329 16.53 27.44 5.82
C ALA A 329 15.38 28.22 6.48
N GLU A 330 14.52 28.86 5.70
CA GLU A 330 13.37 29.59 6.20
C GLU A 330 12.35 28.66 6.86
N GLN A 331 12.01 27.55 6.22
CA GLN A 331 11.11 26.56 6.84
C GLN A 331 11.68 26.05 8.16
N ALA A 332 12.95 25.67 8.18
CA ALA A 332 13.58 25.16 9.38
C ALA A 332 13.56 26.20 10.53
N ARG A 333 13.75 27.48 10.20
CA ARG A 333 13.64 28.60 11.16
C ARG A 333 12.20 28.77 11.66
N LEU A 334 11.20 28.73 10.79
CA LEU A 334 9.78 28.86 11.15
C LEU A 334 9.34 27.72 12.09
N MET A 335 9.89 26.53 11.89
CA MET A 335 9.55 25.33 12.66
C MET A 335 10.45 25.09 13.88
N GLY A 336 11.52 25.87 14.05
CA GLY A 336 12.40 25.80 15.21
C GLY A 336 13.24 24.51 15.30
N VAL A 337 13.57 23.88 14.18
CA VAL A 337 14.35 22.63 14.13
C VAL A 337 15.86 22.89 14.01
N ASP A 338 16.69 21.96 14.48
CA ASP A 338 18.15 22.02 14.25
C ASP A 338 18.44 21.78 12.77
N TYR A 339 18.99 22.80 12.11
CA TYR A 339 19.25 22.83 10.67
C TYR A 339 20.75 22.94 10.37
N ARG A 340 21.22 22.13 9.44
CA ARG A 340 22.61 22.17 8.95
C ARG A 340 22.66 22.10 7.44
N SER A 341 23.62 22.79 6.85
CA SER A 341 23.96 22.65 5.43
C SER A 341 25.32 21.96 5.29
N ILE A 342 25.36 20.83 4.59
CA ILE A 342 26.57 20.03 4.37
C ILE A 342 26.70 19.72 2.87
N PRO A 343 27.55 20.47 2.13
CA PRO A 343 27.70 20.28 0.69
C PRO A 343 28.23 18.90 0.31
N ILE A 344 27.67 18.28 -0.73
CA ILE A 344 28.08 16.94 -1.19
C ILE A 344 29.21 16.97 -2.22
N LYS A 345 29.59 18.15 -2.72
CA LYS A 345 30.59 18.31 -3.78
C LYS A 345 31.89 17.53 -3.51
N PRO A 346 32.50 17.54 -2.31
CA PRO A 346 33.74 16.80 -2.07
C PRO A 346 33.58 15.29 -2.25
N ALA A 347 32.46 14.71 -1.81
CA ALA A 347 32.17 13.29 -1.99
C ALA A 347 31.88 12.96 -3.45
N PHE A 348 31.08 13.81 -4.11
CA PHE A 348 30.74 13.64 -5.51
C PHE A 348 31.97 13.68 -6.42
N ASP A 349 32.83 14.69 -6.27
CA ASP A 349 34.07 14.81 -7.04
C ASP A 349 34.97 13.58 -6.83
N ALA A 350 35.05 13.06 -5.59
CA ALA A 350 35.84 11.87 -5.28
C ALA A 350 35.31 10.62 -6.00
N PHE A 351 34.00 10.41 -6.01
CA PHE A 351 33.40 9.29 -6.76
C PHE A 351 33.63 9.43 -8.27
N LEU A 352 33.45 10.63 -8.83
CA LEU A 352 33.75 10.87 -10.25
C LEU A 352 35.22 10.60 -10.57
N GLN A 353 36.15 11.02 -9.71
CA GLN A 353 37.57 10.76 -9.90
C GLN A 353 37.89 9.25 -9.83
N MET A 354 37.26 8.51 -8.92
CA MET A 354 37.42 7.05 -8.82
C MET A 354 36.89 6.31 -10.05
N LEU A 355 35.78 6.80 -10.62
CA LEU A 355 35.10 6.18 -11.75
C LEU A 355 35.60 6.66 -13.12
N ALA A 356 36.39 7.75 -13.17
CA ALA A 356 36.86 8.35 -14.40
C ALA A 356 37.50 7.37 -15.41
N PRO A 357 38.37 6.41 -14.99
CA PRO A 357 38.91 5.42 -15.94
C PRO A 357 37.85 4.47 -16.51
N SER A 358 36.80 4.18 -15.75
CA SER A 358 35.71 3.29 -16.16
C SER A 358 34.66 4.00 -17.02
N PHE A 359 34.54 5.32 -16.91
CA PHE A 359 33.59 6.15 -17.65
C PHE A 359 34.19 6.80 -18.90
N GLU A 360 35.44 6.49 -19.23
CA GLU A 360 36.13 7.09 -20.36
C GLU A 360 35.37 6.86 -21.68
N GLY A 361 34.98 7.95 -22.34
CA GLY A 361 34.26 7.93 -23.62
C GLY A 361 32.75 7.66 -23.50
N LEU A 362 32.21 7.47 -22.30
CA LEU A 362 30.77 7.35 -22.07
C LEU A 362 30.14 8.74 -21.88
N PRO A 363 28.90 8.97 -22.37
CA PRO A 363 28.17 10.21 -22.11
C PRO A 363 27.74 10.30 -20.64
N VAL A 364 27.58 11.52 -20.14
CA VAL A 364 26.94 11.78 -18.83
C VAL A 364 25.46 11.44 -18.94
N ASP A 365 24.93 10.72 -17.96
CA ASP A 365 23.53 10.31 -17.90
C ASP A 365 23.01 10.30 -16.44
N SER A 366 21.92 9.57 -16.17
CA SER A 366 21.34 9.45 -14.83
C SER A 366 22.31 8.84 -13.81
N THR A 367 23.42 8.23 -14.24
CA THR A 367 24.45 7.70 -13.37
C THR A 367 25.06 8.78 -12.48
N GLU A 368 25.45 9.93 -13.03
CA GLU A 368 26.01 11.04 -12.26
C GLU A 368 25.00 11.65 -11.29
N GLU A 369 23.74 11.76 -11.72
CA GLU A 369 22.61 12.20 -10.87
C GLU A 369 22.39 11.24 -9.69
N ASN A 370 22.40 9.94 -9.96
CA ASN A 370 22.27 8.88 -8.97
C ASN A 370 23.43 8.88 -7.95
N ILE A 371 24.67 9.20 -8.38
CA ILE A 371 25.81 9.33 -7.45
C ILE A 371 25.56 10.48 -6.47
N GLN A 372 25.02 11.63 -6.93
CA GLN A 372 24.67 12.74 -6.04
C GLN A 372 23.64 12.32 -4.99
N ALA A 373 22.56 11.63 -5.41
CA ALA A 373 21.54 11.13 -4.49
C ALA A 373 22.13 10.14 -3.46
N ARG A 374 22.99 9.20 -3.89
CA ARG A 374 23.67 8.24 -2.98
C ARG A 374 24.65 8.91 -2.02
N CYS A 375 25.33 9.98 -2.43
CA CYS A 375 26.15 10.78 -1.51
C CYS A 375 25.31 11.34 -0.36
N ARG A 376 24.10 11.84 -0.67
CA ARG A 376 23.15 12.34 0.34
C ARG A 376 22.68 11.23 1.27
N GLY A 377 22.30 10.07 0.71
CA GLY A 377 21.92 8.89 1.49
C GLY A 377 23.00 8.46 2.48
N ILE A 378 24.26 8.33 2.03
CA ILE A 378 25.41 7.99 2.90
C ILE A 378 25.56 9.02 4.04
N LEU A 379 25.42 10.31 3.75
CA LEU A 379 25.56 11.38 4.73
C LEU A 379 24.48 11.31 5.81
N LEU A 380 23.20 11.18 5.42
CA LEU A 380 22.08 11.05 6.35
C LEU A 380 22.23 9.79 7.22
N MET A 381 22.60 8.66 6.62
CA MET A 381 22.81 7.41 7.36
C MET A 381 23.99 7.52 8.33
N ALA A 382 25.09 8.20 7.96
CA ALA A 382 26.20 8.44 8.87
C ALA A 382 25.80 9.31 10.08
N LEU A 383 24.99 10.35 9.86
CA LEU A 383 24.43 11.18 10.94
C LEU A 383 23.48 10.38 11.83
N SER A 384 22.63 9.54 11.23
CA SER A 384 21.73 8.63 11.94
C SER A 384 22.52 7.67 12.84
N ASN A 385 23.52 6.98 12.30
CA ASN A 385 24.34 6.04 13.06
C ASN A 385 25.04 6.70 14.26
N LYS A 386 25.45 7.97 14.13
CA LYS A 386 26.15 8.68 15.19
C LYS A 386 25.22 9.28 16.25
N SER A 387 24.02 9.69 15.86
CA SER A 387 23.03 10.33 16.75
C SER A 387 22.00 9.36 17.34
N GLY A 388 21.85 8.18 16.74
CA GLY A 388 20.78 7.23 17.04
C GLY A 388 19.41 7.65 16.51
N ARG A 389 19.29 8.79 15.81
CA ARG A 389 18.03 9.27 15.23
C ARG A 389 17.70 8.52 13.93
N MET A 390 16.42 8.30 13.66
CA MET A 390 15.97 7.61 12.45
C MET A 390 15.91 8.57 11.25
N VAL A 391 16.30 8.11 10.06
CA VAL A 391 16.15 8.90 8.82
C VAL A 391 14.73 8.74 8.29
N LEU A 392 14.03 9.86 8.06
CA LEU A 392 12.79 9.87 7.26
C LEU A 392 13.13 10.11 5.79
N THR A 393 12.65 9.24 4.91
CA THR A 393 12.69 9.48 3.47
C THR A 393 11.50 10.35 3.06
N THR A 394 11.60 11.00 1.90
CA THR A 394 10.63 12.01 1.46
C THR A 394 9.97 11.66 0.12
N GLY A 395 10.20 10.45 -0.41
CA GLY A 395 9.60 10.01 -1.67
C GLY A 395 8.09 9.83 -1.55
N ASN A 396 7.34 10.29 -2.54
CA ASN A 396 5.88 10.19 -2.58
C ASN A 396 5.39 8.98 -3.42
N LYS A 397 4.10 8.66 -3.34
CA LYS A 397 3.50 7.51 -4.05
C LYS A 397 3.68 7.58 -5.55
N SER A 398 3.55 8.78 -6.13
CA SER A 398 3.68 8.98 -7.58
C SER A 398 5.09 8.62 -8.05
N GLU A 399 6.11 9.13 -7.38
CA GLU A 399 7.52 8.82 -7.63
C GLU A 399 7.82 7.32 -7.48
N MET A 400 7.36 6.70 -6.39
CA MET A 400 7.56 5.27 -6.14
C MET A 400 6.88 4.40 -7.21
N SER A 401 5.72 4.81 -7.71
CA SER A 401 4.93 4.03 -8.68
C SER A 401 5.58 3.95 -10.05
N VAL A 402 6.22 5.02 -10.50
CA VAL A 402 6.92 5.07 -11.80
C VAL A 402 8.43 4.82 -11.69
N GLY A 403 8.94 4.56 -10.47
CA GLY A 403 10.36 4.36 -10.22
C GLY A 403 11.21 5.64 -10.38
N TYR A 404 10.61 6.81 -10.22
CA TYR A 404 11.30 8.11 -10.24
C TYR A 404 11.99 8.38 -8.90
N ALA A 405 12.94 7.51 -8.56
CA ALA A 405 13.66 7.50 -7.30
C ALA A 405 15.02 6.81 -7.45
N THR A 406 15.99 7.21 -6.62
CA THR A 406 17.31 6.59 -6.62
C THR A 406 17.42 5.57 -5.49
N LEU A 407 17.56 4.29 -5.85
CA LEU A 407 17.93 3.25 -4.88
C LEU A 407 19.21 3.63 -4.13
N TYR A 408 19.12 3.54 -2.80
CA TYR A 408 20.19 3.90 -1.85
C TYR A 408 20.55 5.40 -1.83
N GLY A 409 19.77 6.24 -2.53
CA GLY A 409 19.85 7.70 -2.51
C GLY A 409 18.74 8.29 -1.67
N ASP A 410 17.73 8.89 -2.31
CA ASP A 410 16.51 9.40 -1.65
C ASP A 410 15.73 8.32 -0.90
N MET A 411 15.82 7.06 -1.35
CA MET A 411 15.21 5.90 -0.67
C MET A 411 15.97 5.44 0.59
N ALA A 412 17.13 6.03 0.91
CA ALA A 412 17.93 5.62 2.06
C ALA A 412 17.35 6.19 3.37
N GLY A 413 16.52 5.41 4.06
CA GLY A 413 16.05 5.75 5.41
C GLY A 413 15.31 4.61 6.11
N GLY A 414 14.81 4.91 7.31
CA GLY A 414 14.14 3.92 8.17
C GLY A 414 12.62 3.94 8.08
N PHE A 415 12.03 5.06 7.63
CA PHE A 415 10.58 5.19 7.47
C PHE A 415 10.24 6.21 6.38
N ALA A 416 9.16 5.97 5.63
CA ALA A 416 8.76 6.74 4.46
C ALA A 416 7.34 7.30 4.64
N PRO A 417 7.16 8.48 5.29
CA PRO A 417 5.83 9.00 5.63
C PRO A 417 4.94 9.26 4.42
N LEU A 418 5.52 9.58 3.27
CA LEU A 418 4.78 9.94 2.06
C LEU A 418 4.65 8.79 1.05
N LYS A 419 5.08 7.57 1.38
CA LYS A 419 5.12 6.44 0.42
C LYS A 419 3.77 6.11 -0.22
N ASP A 420 2.68 6.43 0.46
CA ASP A 420 1.29 6.20 0.03
C ASP A 420 0.51 7.53 -0.14
N VAL A 421 1.22 8.63 -0.39
CA VAL A 421 0.64 9.97 -0.66
C VAL A 421 0.99 10.37 -2.08
N SER A 422 0.01 10.59 -2.96
CA SER A 422 0.27 11.07 -4.33
C SER A 422 0.77 12.51 -4.35
N LYS A 423 1.44 12.94 -5.42
CA LYS A 423 2.02 14.30 -5.52
C LYS A 423 0.96 15.38 -5.38
N LEU A 424 -0.19 15.25 -6.05
CA LEU A 424 -1.30 16.19 -5.91
C LEU A 424 -1.80 16.27 -4.47
N MET A 425 -1.77 15.15 -3.76
CA MET A 425 -2.15 15.10 -2.35
C MET A 425 -1.07 15.70 -1.44
N VAL A 426 0.22 15.60 -1.78
CA VAL A 426 1.30 16.35 -1.10
C VAL A 426 1.04 17.86 -1.19
N TYR A 427 0.65 18.37 -2.36
CA TYR A 427 0.26 19.78 -2.52
C TYR A 427 -0.97 20.13 -1.67
N ALA A 428 -2.01 19.30 -1.69
CA ALA A 428 -3.23 19.52 -0.92
C ALA A 428 -2.96 19.55 0.60
N LEU A 429 -2.19 18.59 1.11
CA LEU A 429 -1.79 18.50 2.51
C LEU A 429 -0.87 19.64 2.93
N SER A 430 0.04 20.09 2.06
CA SER A 430 0.89 21.25 2.34
C SER A 430 0.08 22.54 2.50
N ARG A 431 -0.89 22.77 1.61
CA ARG A 431 -1.82 23.90 1.71
C ARG A 431 -2.68 23.81 2.96
N TYR A 432 -3.26 22.64 3.23
CA TYR A 432 -4.01 22.37 4.46
C TYR A 432 -3.17 22.70 5.69
N ARG A 433 -1.94 22.19 5.77
CA ARG A 433 -1.06 22.38 6.92
C ARG A 433 -0.72 23.85 7.16
N ASN A 434 -0.59 24.64 6.09
CA ASN A 434 -0.40 26.08 6.19
C ASN A 434 -1.64 26.85 6.70
N THR A 435 -2.84 26.29 6.60
CA THR A 435 -4.04 26.91 7.21
C THR A 435 -4.00 26.87 8.75
N LEU A 436 -3.29 25.89 9.34
CA LEU A 436 -3.10 25.80 10.79
C LEU A 436 -2.03 26.78 11.28
N SER A 437 -0.90 26.83 10.56
CA SER A 437 0.17 27.80 10.75
C SER A 437 1.05 27.81 9.49
N PRO A 438 1.42 28.98 8.93
CA PRO A 438 2.15 29.09 7.67
C PRO A 438 3.64 28.73 7.87
N VAL A 439 3.93 27.43 7.94
CA VAL A 439 5.27 26.91 8.20
C VAL A 439 6.00 26.49 6.93
N ILE A 440 5.28 26.08 5.88
CA ILE A 440 5.85 25.75 4.57
C ILE A 440 5.91 27.04 3.74
N PRO A 441 7.07 27.48 3.24
CA PRO A 441 7.16 28.70 2.44
C PRO A 441 6.29 28.61 1.17
N GLU A 442 5.53 29.66 0.87
CA GLU A 442 4.56 29.67 -0.25
C GLU A 442 5.22 29.38 -1.62
N ARG A 443 6.48 29.80 -1.79
CA ARG A 443 7.26 29.52 -3.00
C ARG A 443 7.49 28.02 -3.21
N VAL A 444 7.61 27.23 -2.14
CA VAL A 444 7.76 25.77 -2.21
C VAL A 444 6.47 25.11 -2.73
N ILE A 445 5.30 25.69 -2.45
CA ILE A 445 3.99 25.17 -2.87
C ILE A 445 3.63 25.59 -4.31
N THR A 446 4.15 26.73 -4.77
CA THR A 446 3.74 27.33 -6.06
C THR A 446 4.73 27.08 -7.19
N ARG A 447 5.97 26.67 -6.90
CA ARG A 447 6.98 26.38 -7.91
C ARG A 447 6.78 24.98 -8.53
N PRO A 448 7.21 24.79 -9.79
CA PRO A 448 7.29 23.46 -10.40
C PRO A 448 8.23 22.54 -9.59
N PRO A 449 7.91 21.25 -9.46
CA PRO A 449 8.76 20.30 -8.75
C PRO A 449 10.04 19.97 -9.55
N SER A 450 11.14 19.74 -8.82
CA SER A 450 12.46 19.47 -9.38
C SER A 450 13.36 18.79 -8.36
N ALA A 451 14.17 17.82 -8.82
CA ALA A 451 15.21 17.16 -8.03
C ALA A 451 16.56 17.93 -8.00
N GLU A 452 16.75 18.94 -8.87
CA GLU A 452 17.96 19.77 -8.99
C GLU A 452 19.28 18.94 -9.07
N LEU A 453 19.28 17.87 -9.88
CA LEU A 453 20.45 17.00 -10.11
C LEU A 453 21.24 17.38 -11.36
N SER A 454 20.64 18.14 -12.27
CA SER A 454 21.22 18.70 -13.51
C SER A 454 20.74 20.14 -13.74
N GLU A 455 21.31 20.84 -14.74
CA GLU A 455 20.97 22.26 -15.02
C GLU A 455 19.51 22.41 -15.46
N ASP A 456 18.78 23.32 -14.83
CA ASP A 456 17.38 23.68 -15.14
C ASP A 456 16.35 22.52 -15.13
N GLN A 457 16.68 21.40 -14.47
CA GLN A 457 15.88 20.18 -14.42
C GLN A 457 14.46 20.39 -13.85
N LYS A 458 13.45 19.75 -14.45
CA LYS A 458 12.09 19.60 -13.92
C LYS A 458 11.65 18.15 -13.96
N ASP A 459 10.75 17.76 -13.06
CA ASP A 459 10.22 16.39 -13.05
C ASP A 459 9.46 16.07 -14.35
N SER A 460 8.77 17.06 -14.93
CA SER A 460 8.06 16.91 -16.20
C SER A 460 8.95 16.81 -17.45
N ASP A 461 10.27 16.91 -17.30
CA ASP A 461 11.20 16.55 -18.37
C ASP A 461 11.26 15.02 -18.60
N SER A 462 10.86 14.22 -17.59
CA SER A 462 10.90 12.75 -17.63
C SER A 462 9.54 12.08 -17.41
N LEU A 463 8.57 12.79 -16.83
CA LEU A 463 7.24 12.28 -16.49
C LEU A 463 6.14 13.16 -17.11
N PRO A 464 4.93 12.62 -17.35
CA PRO A 464 3.76 13.46 -17.55
C PRO A 464 3.55 14.39 -16.36
N GLU A 465 2.87 15.52 -16.59
CA GLU A 465 2.44 16.40 -15.49
C GLU A 465 1.61 15.62 -14.46
N TYR A 466 1.78 15.94 -13.18
CA TYR A 466 1.16 15.17 -12.08
C TYR A 466 -0.37 15.21 -12.11
N GLU A 467 -0.97 16.27 -12.67
CA GLU A 467 -2.41 16.37 -12.92
C GLU A 467 -2.93 15.29 -13.88
N VAL A 468 -2.07 14.72 -14.71
CA VAL A 468 -2.37 13.59 -15.61
C VAL A 468 -1.92 12.27 -15.00
N LEU A 469 -0.71 12.24 -14.43
CA LEU A 469 -0.11 11.01 -13.90
C LEU A 469 -0.88 10.45 -12.70
N ASP A 470 -1.17 11.27 -11.69
CA ASP A 470 -1.77 10.79 -10.44
C ASP A 470 -3.15 10.14 -10.64
N PRO A 471 -4.08 10.71 -11.43
CA PRO A 471 -5.35 10.04 -11.73
C PRO A 471 -5.19 8.71 -12.47
N ILE A 472 -4.20 8.57 -13.35
CA ILE A 472 -3.90 7.30 -14.02
C ILE A 472 -3.42 6.27 -12.98
N LEU A 473 -2.50 6.67 -12.10
CA LEU A 473 -1.98 5.81 -11.04
C LEU A 473 -3.06 5.38 -10.05
N GLU A 474 -3.98 6.26 -9.66
CA GLU A 474 -5.12 5.92 -8.79
C GLU A 474 -5.97 4.82 -9.42
N ARG A 475 -6.34 4.95 -10.70
CA ARG A 475 -7.14 3.94 -11.40
C ARG A 475 -6.40 2.62 -11.56
N PHE A 476 -5.12 2.68 -11.95
CA PHE A 476 -4.33 1.48 -12.23
C PHE A 476 -3.94 0.71 -10.96
N ILE A 477 -3.57 1.41 -9.88
CA ILE A 477 -3.01 0.80 -8.67
C ILE A 477 -4.07 0.62 -7.57
N GLU A 478 -4.94 1.61 -7.36
CA GLU A 478 -5.90 1.56 -6.25
C GLU A 478 -7.23 0.91 -6.65
N LEU A 479 -7.65 1.09 -7.91
CA LEU A 479 -8.91 0.52 -8.42
C LEU A 479 -8.71 -0.77 -9.22
N ASP A 480 -7.46 -1.22 -9.40
CA ASP A 480 -7.09 -2.39 -10.23
C ASP A 480 -7.73 -2.36 -11.64
N GLU A 481 -7.93 -1.17 -12.20
CA GLU A 481 -8.52 -1.01 -13.53
C GLU A 481 -7.54 -1.41 -14.63
N SER A 482 -8.08 -1.99 -15.71
CA SER A 482 -7.26 -2.32 -16.88
C SER A 482 -6.87 -1.06 -17.66
N VAL A 483 -5.81 -1.17 -18.46
CA VAL A 483 -5.41 -0.08 -19.37
C VAL A 483 -6.56 0.33 -20.30
N ASP A 484 -7.36 -0.63 -20.76
CA ASP A 484 -8.53 -0.36 -21.61
C ASP A 484 -9.60 0.45 -20.88
N ASP A 485 -9.84 0.16 -19.60
CA ASP A 485 -10.80 0.92 -18.77
C ASP A 485 -10.31 2.35 -18.52
N ILE A 486 -9.01 2.54 -18.33
CA ILE A 486 -8.38 3.86 -18.15
C ILE A 486 -8.48 4.68 -19.45
N ILE A 487 -8.18 4.07 -20.60
CA ILE A 487 -8.35 4.72 -21.90
C ILE A 487 -9.83 5.06 -22.14
N ALA A 488 -10.75 4.14 -21.84
CA ALA A 488 -12.19 4.37 -21.95
C ALA A 488 -12.68 5.49 -21.02
N ALA A 489 -12.00 5.74 -19.90
CA ALA A 489 -12.26 6.84 -18.99
C ALA A 489 -11.76 8.21 -19.52
N GLY A 490 -11.15 8.25 -20.71
CA GLY A 490 -10.78 9.48 -21.40
C GLY A 490 -9.33 9.93 -21.18
N PHE A 491 -8.48 9.04 -20.67
CA PHE A 491 -7.02 9.27 -20.65
C PHE A 491 -6.46 8.88 -22.02
N ASP A 492 -5.74 9.81 -22.66
CA ASP A 492 -5.11 9.53 -23.95
C ASP A 492 -4.07 8.42 -23.80
N ALA A 493 -4.18 7.41 -24.66
CA ALA A 493 -3.06 6.52 -24.91
C ALA A 493 -1.94 7.38 -25.54
N HIS A 494 -0.99 7.84 -24.74
CA HIS A 494 0.11 8.64 -25.25
C HIS A 494 0.81 7.85 -26.39
N GLU A 495 1.02 8.52 -27.52
CA GLU A 495 1.16 7.94 -28.87
C GLU A 495 2.49 7.19 -29.17
N GLU A 496 3.25 6.75 -28.17
CA GLU A 496 4.64 6.28 -28.36
C GLU A 496 5.00 4.91 -27.74
N TYR A 497 4.09 3.94 -27.82
CA TYR A 497 4.51 2.53 -27.84
C TYR A 497 3.96 1.83 -29.08
N ARG A 498 4.40 2.27 -30.26
CA ARG A 498 4.32 1.45 -31.48
C ARG A 498 5.31 0.29 -31.33
N GLN A 499 4.88 -0.78 -30.67
CA GLN A 499 5.71 -1.97 -30.52
C GLN A 499 5.96 -2.58 -31.91
N MET A 500 7.22 -2.72 -32.28
CA MET A 500 7.58 -3.47 -33.48
C MET A 500 7.38 -4.97 -33.22
N LYS A 501 6.93 -5.71 -34.24
CA LYS A 501 6.79 -7.17 -34.17
C LYS A 501 7.67 -7.83 -35.22
N LYS A 502 8.30 -8.93 -34.85
CA LYS A 502 9.01 -9.82 -35.77
C LYS A 502 8.14 -11.02 -36.09
N ILE A 503 7.89 -11.22 -37.38
CA ILE A 503 7.16 -12.33 -37.96
C ILE A 503 8.16 -13.32 -38.53
N GLU A 504 8.15 -14.55 -38.03
CA GLU A 504 8.94 -15.66 -38.55
C GLU A 504 8.03 -16.71 -39.20
N ALA A 505 8.09 -16.86 -40.52
CA ALA A 505 7.29 -17.83 -41.26
C ALA A 505 8.15 -18.95 -41.85
N ILE A 506 7.86 -20.20 -41.52
CA ILE A 506 8.50 -21.37 -42.14
C ILE A 506 7.55 -21.94 -43.18
N VAL A 507 7.91 -21.87 -44.46
CA VAL A 507 7.06 -22.29 -45.59
C VAL A 507 7.75 -23.32 -46.48
N LYS A 508 7.01 -23.89 -47.43
CA LYS A 508 7.56 -24.79 -48.47
C LYS A 508 8.46 -23.99 -49.44
N PRO A 509 9.62 -24.53 -49.87
CA PRO A 509 10.55 -23.76 -50.71
C PRO A 509 9.95 -23.21 -52.00
N PHE A 510 9.11 -23.99 -52.69
CA PHE A 510 8.46 -23.55 -53.94
C PHE A 510 7.38 -22.48 -53.75
N LYS A 511 7.00 -22.16 -52.50
CA LYS A 511 6.05 -21.09 -52.15
C LYS A 511 6.71 -19.76 -51.84
N LEU A 512 8.05 -19.71 -51.83
CA LEU A 512 8.79 -18.50 -51.50
C LEU A 512 8.43 -17.32 -52.41
N ASP A 513 8.39 -17.53 -53.73
CA ASP A 513 8.07 -16.47 -54.67
C ASP A 513 6.62 -15.96 -54.51
N ASP A 514 5.65 -16.88 -54.38
CA ASP A 514 4.24 -16.53 -54.11
C ASP A 514 4.09 -15.70 -52.82
N VAL A 515 4.79 -16.08 -51.73
CA VAL A 515 4.75 -15.37 -50.46
C VAL A 515 5.42 -13.99 -50.56
N ARG A 516 6.55 -13.90 -51.27
CA ARG A 516 7.25 -12.63 -51.50
C ARG A 516 6.37 -11.65 -52.29
N GLU A 517 5.71 -12.11 -53.34
CA GLU A 517 4.82 -11.28 -54.16
C GLU A 517 3.62 -10.80 -53.34
N ALA A 518 2.95 -11.71 -52.61
CA ALA A 518 1.81 -11.34 -51.76
C ALA A 518 2.20 -10.30 -50.70
N LEU A 519 3.37 -10.44 -50.06
CA LEU A 519 3.88 -9.46 -49.09
C LEU A 519 4.21 -8.11 -49.73
N THR A 520 4.74 -8.11 -50.96
CA THR A 520 5.04 -6.88 -51.69
C THR A 520 3.76 -6.12 -52.08
N GLU A 521 2.70 -6.83 -52.46
CA GLU A 521 1.40 -6.23 -52.81
C GLU A 521 0.73 -5.52 -51.62
N VAL A 522 0.95 -6.02 -50.40
CA VAL A 522 0.44 -5.38 -49.17
C VAL A 522 1.43 -4.38 -48.56
N GLY A 523 2.54 -4.09 -49.24
CA GLY A 523 3.47 -3.01 -48.87
C GLY A 523 4.73 -3.42 -48.10
N PHE A 524 4.97 -4.71 -47.86
CA PHE A 524 6.17 -5.19 -47.17
C PHE A 524 7.29 -5.55 -48.16
N SER A 525 8.38 -4.79 -48.13
CA SER A 525 9.53 -4.97 -49.05
C SER A 525 10.79 -5.50 -48.36
N GLY A 526 10.92 -5.32 -47.04
CA GLY A 526 12.03 -5.83 -46.24
C GLY A 526 11.75 -7.24 -45.70
N MET A 527 12.51 -8.24 -46.15
CA MET A 527 12.48 -9.58 -45.57
C MET A 527 13.84 -10.27 -45.63
N THR A 528 14.14 -11.07 -44.61
CA THR A 528 15.31 -11.97 -44.60
C THR A 528 14.85 -13.40 -44.84
N VAL A 529 15.54 -14.11 -45.73
CA VAL A 529 15.20 -15.48 -46.11
C VAL A 529 16.36 -16.40 -45.77
N THR A 530 16.09 -17.44 -44.99
CA THR A 530 17.06 -18.48 -44.61
C THR A 530 16.57 -19.86 -45.03
N GLU A 531 17.40 -20.63 -45.71
CA GLU A 531 17.12 -22.05 -45.97
C GLU A 531 17.27 -22.85 -44.68
N VAL A 532 16.23 -23.61 -44.31
CA VAL A 532 16.22 -24.42 -43.09
C VAL A 532 15.74 -25.84 -43.40
N LYS A 533 15.97 -26.78 -42.48
CA LYS A 533 15.39 -28.12 -42.58
C LYS A 533 14.44 -28.36 -41.42
N GLY A 534 13.23 -28.85 -41.71
CA GLY A 534 12.21 -29.12 -40.71
C GLY A 534 11.97 -30.62 -40.51
N PHE A 535 11.77 -31.03 -39.26
CA PHE A 535 11.31 -32.36 -38.88
C PHE A 535 9.87 -32.29 -38.38
N GLY A 536 8.96 -33.16 -38.85
CA GLY A 536 7.55 -33.05 -38.53
C GLY A 536 6.71 -34.23 -39.02
N ARG A 537 5.38 -34.09 -39.03
CA ARG A 537 4.44 -35.17 -39.38
C ARG A 537 4.47 -35.63 -40.85
N GLN A 538 5.29 -34.99 -41.70
CA GLN A 538 5.54 -35.48 -43.07
C GLN A 538 6.50 -36.68 -42.97
N LYS A 539 6.05 -37.87 -43.38
CA LYS A 539 6.94 -39.04 -43.46
C LYS A 539 8.02 -38.76 -44.51
N GLY A 540 9.29 -38.89 -44.11
CA GLY A 540 10.42 -38.81 -45.02
C GLY A 540 10.28 -39.81 -46.17
N HIS A 541 10.78 -39.46 -47.35
CA HIS A 541 10.91 -40.40 -48.47
C HIS A 541 12.27 -41.10 -48.40
N THR A 542 12.32 -42.33 -48.90
CA THR A 542 13.55 -43.12 -48.99
C THR A 542 14.33 -42.68 -50.23
N GLU A 543 15.59 -42.28 -50.07
CA GLU A 543 16.50 -42.01 -51.19
C GLU A 543 17.56 -43.11 -51.27
N LEU A 544 17.94 -43.45 -52.50
CA LEU A 544 18.96 -44.45 -52.79
C LEU A 544 20.29 -43.74 -53.07
N TYR A 545 21.20 -43.76 -52.10
CA TYR A 545 22.54 -43.18 -52.25
C TYR A 545 23.59 -44.27 -52.21
N ARG A 546 24.33 -44.42 -53.32
CA ARG A 546 25.39 -45.45 -53.50
C ARG A 546 24.94 -46.88 -53.17
N GLY A 547 23.70 -47.22 -53.50
CA GLY A 547 23.17 -48.58 -53.34
C GLY A 547 22.64 -48.92 -51.95
N ALA A 548 22.58 -47.96 -51.01
CA ALA A 548 21.91 -48.11 -49.73
C ALA A 548 20.68 -47.19 -49.66
N GLU A 549 19.57 -47.73 -49.16
CA GLU A 549 18.37 -46.93 -48.84
C GLU A 549 18.60 -46.13 -47.56
N TYR A 550 18.42 -44.81 -47.62
CA TYR A 550 18.46 -43.92 -46.47
C TYR A 550 17.14 -43.15 -46.36
N VAL A 551 16.60 -43.04 -45.14
CA VAL A 551 15.39 -42.27 -44.85
C VAL A 551 15.78 -40.82 -44.61
N VAL A 552 15.23 -39.89 -45.40
CA VAL A 552 15.47 -38.46 -45.22
C VAL A 552 14.44 -37.90 -44.23
N ASP A 553 14.83 -37.79 -42.97
CA ASP A 553 13.96 -37.34 -41.88
C ASP A 553 13.69 -35.82 -41.89
N PHE A 554 14.66 -35.04 -42.37
CA PHE A 554 14.60 -33.57 -42.39
C PHE A 554 14.31 -33.06 -43.79
N LEU A 555 13.14 -32.43 -43.97
CA LEU A 555 12.72 -31.89 -45.27
C LEU A 555 13.14 -30.42 -45.42
N PRO A 556 13.61 -30.00 -46.60
CA PRO A 556 13.97 -28.61 -46.85
C PRO A 556 12.76 -27.68 -46.75
N LYS A 557 12.95 -26.54 -46.10
CA LYS A 557 11.96 -25.46 -45.87
C LYS A 557 12.68 -24.12 -46.01
N VAL A 558 11.88 -23.07 -46.11
CA VAL A 558 12.39 -21.70 -46.12
C VAL A 558 11.81 -20.97 -44.91
N LYS A 559 12.68 -20.30 -44.13
CA LYS A 559 12.28 -19.42 -43.04
C LYS A 559 12.36 -17.96 -43.54
N LEU A 560 11.25 -17.25 -43.48
CA LEU A 560 11.17 -15.82 -43.71
C LEU A 560 11.13 -15.09 -42.36
N GLU A 561 11.87 -14.00 -42.25
CA GLU A 561 11.89 -13.12 -41.08
C GLU A 561 11.60 -11.69 -41.53
N ILE A 562 10.57 -11.08 -40.95
CA ILE A 562 10.06 -9.76 -41.32
C ILE A 562 9.83 -8.99 -40.03
N VAL A 563 10.18 -7.72 -39.99
CA VAL A 563 9.85 -6.82 -38.88
C VAL A 563 8.83 -5.81 -39.39
N VAL A 564 7.72 -5.65 -38.68
CA VAL A 564 6.61 -4.76 -39.03
C VAL A 564 6.16 -4.01 -37.80
N ASP A 565 5.46 -2.89 -37.99
CA ASP A 565 4.74 -2.23 -36.91
C ASP A 565 3.52 -3.06 -36.47
N ASP A 566 3.07 -2.88 -35.22
CA ASP A 566 1.98 -3.68 -34.65
C ASP A 566 0.68 -3.62 -35.47
N ALA A 567 0.34 -2.46 -36.03
CA ALA A 567 -0.87 -2.28 -36.82
C ALA A 567 -0.83 -3.04 -38.16
N SER A 568 0.37 -3.39 -38.63
CA SER A 568 0.60 -4.10 -39.88
C SER A 568 0.71 -5.62 -39.72
N VAL A 569 0.66 -6.15 -38.50
CA VAL A 569 0.85 -7.59 -38.21
C VAL A 569 -0.21 -8.43 -38.91
N ASP A 570 -1.49 -8.10 -38.75
CA ASP A 570 -2.58 -8.91 -39.30
C ASP A 570 -2.54 -8.97 -40.82
N ALA A 571 -2.30 -7.84 -41.49
CA ALA A 571 -2.14 -7.79 -42.94
C ALA A 571 -0.97 -8.67 -43.42
N CYS A 572 0.15 -8.65 -42.70
CA CYS A 572 1.32 -9.47 -43.00
C CYS A 572 1.04 -10.98 -42.78
N LEU A 573 0.36 -11.33 -41.69
CA LEU A 573 -0.04 -12.71 -41.39
C LEU A 573 -1.01 -13.25 -42.45
N GLU A 574 -2.02 -12.49 -42.83
CA GLU A 574 -3.00 -12.89 -43.85
C GLU A 574 -2.34 -13.12 -45.21
N ALA A 575 -1.44 -12.22 -45.63
CA ALA A 575 -0.71 -12.35 -46.89
C ALA A 575 0.12 -13.64 -46.93
N ILE A 576 0.89 -13.93 -45.87
CA ILE A 576 1.71 -15.14 -45.77
C ILE A 576 0.82 -16.39 -45.73
N GLN A 577 -0.24 -16.39 -44.92
CA GLN A 577 -1.13 -17.53 -44.78
C GLN A 577 -1.83 -17.86 -46.11
N SER A 578 -2.35 -16.85 -46.80
CA SER A 578 -3.04 -17.03 -48.08
C SER A 578 -2.11 -17.60 -49.16
N ALA A 579 -0.91 -17.03 -49.30
CA ALA A 579 0.06 -17.42 -50.33
C ALA A 579 0.72 -18.80 -50.07
N ALA A 580 1.03 -19.09 -48.81
CA ALA A 580 1.70 -20.34 -48.43
C ALA A 580 0.76 -21.55 -48.35
N ARG A 581 -0.56 -21.34 -48.19
CA ARG A 581 -1.53 -22.41 -47.98
C ARG A 581 -1.77 -23.22 -49.25
N THR A 582 -1.49 -24.52 -49.18
CA THR A 582 -1.82 -25.51 -50.22
C THR A 582 -2.92 -26.48 -49.80
N GLY A 583 -3.33 -26.43 -48.53
CA GLY A 583 -4.32 -27.35 -47.95
C GLY A 583 -3.77 -28.75 -47.67
N LYS A 584 -2.45 -28.94 -47.79
CA LYS A 584 -1.77 -30.24 -47.57
C LYS A 584 -0.87 -30.17 -46.35
N ILE A 585 -0.60 -31.32 -45.74
CA ILE A 585 0.34 -31.41 -44.60
C ILE A 585 1.69 -30.78 -44.99
N GLY A 586 2.24 -29.96 -44.07
CA GLY A 586 3.56 -29.36 -44.18
C GLY A 586 3.62 -27.96 -44.80
N ASP A 587 2.49 -27.25 -44.92
CA ASP A 587 2.40 -25.88 -45.45
C ASP A 587 3.27 -24.88 -44.67
N GLY A 588 3.37 -25.02 -43.36
CA GLY A 588 4.26 -24.18 -42.57
C GLY A 588 3.76 -23.84 -41.19
N LYS A 589 4.46 -22.92 -40.54
CA LYS A 589 4.07 -22.26 -39.28
C LYS A 589 4.51 -20.80 -39.34
N ILE A 590 3.78 -19.94 -38.67
CA ILE A 590 4.16 -18.54 -38.46
C ILE A 590 4.26 -18.30 -36.95
N PHE A 591 5.29 -17.57 -36.54
CA PHE A 591 5.52 -17.13 -35.17
C PHE A 591 5.59 -15.61 -35.15
N VAL A 592 5.08 -15.00 -34.08
CA VAL A 592 5.15 -13.55 -33.86
C VAL A 592 5.84 -13.31 -32.52
N SER A 593 6.82 -12.41 -32.51
CA SER A 593 7.58 -12.04 -31.32
C SER A 593 7.73 -10.51 -31.25
N THR A 594 7.82 -9.96 -30.05
CA THR A 594 8.02 -8.52 -29.86
C THR A 594 9.47 -8.13 -30.17
N VAL A 595 9.65 -7.02 -30.89
CA VAL A 595 10.93 -6.37 -31.12
C VAL A 595 10.96 -5.10 -30.29
N GLU A 596 11.90 -5.02 -29.36
CA GLU A 596 12.06 -3.87 -28.47
C GLU A 596 12.49 -2.61 -29.24
N GLN A 597 13.32 -2.78 -30.27
CA GLN A 597 13.78 -1.68 -31.11
C GLN A 597 14.27 -2.16 -32.48
N ALA A 598 14.02 -1.38 -33.54
CA ALA A 598 14.66 -1.54 -34.85
C ALA A 598 15.52 -0.32 -35.19
N ILE A 599 16.72 -0.52 -35.77
CA ILE A 599 17.63 0.57 -36.16
C ILE A 599 18.20 0.30 -37.55
N ARG A 600 18.06 1.27 -38.47
CA ARG A 600 18.68 1.20 -39.78
C ARG A 600 20.12 1.68 -39.72
N ILE A 601 21.05 0.74 -39.90
CA ILE A 601 22.50 0.97 -39.76
C ILE A 601 23.03 2.17 -40.56
N ARG A 602 22.52 2.39 -41.78
CA ARG A 602 23.03 3.45 -42.68
C ARG A 602 22.61 4.86 -42.26
N THR A 603 21.39 5.02 -41.76
CA THR A 603 20.74 6.33 -41.55
C THR A 603 20.51 6.64 -40.08
N GLY A 604 20.54 5.65 -39.20
CA GLY A 604 20.20 5.80 -37.77
C GLY A 604 18.70 5.88 -37.50
N GLU A 605 17.86 5.82 -38.55
CA GLU A 605 16.40 5.76 -38.44
C GLU A 605 15.97 4.60 -37.54
N ARG A 606 14.93 4.81 -36.74
CA ARG A 606 14.45 3.86 -35.74
C ARG A 606 13.04 3.37 -36.07
N ASP A 607 12.75 2.15 -35.65
CA ASP A 607 11.41 1.54 -35.64
C ASP A 607 10.73 1.61 -37.01
N ASN A 608 9.55 2.22 -37.16
CA ASN A 608 8.86 2.28 -38.46
C ASN A 608 9.69 2.88 -39.59
N GLU A 609 10.57 3.85 -39.29
CA GLU A 609 11.43 4.47 -40.30
C GLU A 609 12.62 3.56 -40.67
N ALA A 610 12.93 2.58 -39.83
CA ALA A 610 14.05 1.65 -40.04
C ALA A 610 13.73 0.50 -41.00
N VAL A 611 12.48 0.05 -41.05
CA VAL A 611 12.02 -1.15 -41.79
C VAL A 611 11.54 -0.91 -43.21
#